data_AF-A0A915UZL6-F1
#
_entry.id   AF-A0A915UZL6-F1
#
_cell.length_a   1.000
_cell.length_b   1.000
_cell.length_c   1.000
_cell.angle_alpha   90.00
_cell.angle_beta   90.00
_cell.angle_gamma   90.00
#
_symmetry.space_group_name_H-M   'P 1'
#
loop_
_entity.id
_entity.type
_entity.pdbx_description
1 polymer ?
#
loop_
_entity_poly.entity_id
_entity_poly.type
_entity_poly.pdbx_seq_one_letter_code
_entity_poly.pdbx_strand_id
1 'polypeptide(L)'
;MSDLVFGSASGYLALYARLVVGATLLFAGLAKSKHIGDFAITIQEFRVLPIRFAGRAAAIIVATEIVFGCLLLLGLFTQLAAIGGALLFTILTIAIGVNLARHNVVRCNCFGPYFSQRINARTVMRNLVLLGLCVSALLFFDGAFALDSMIGISSTVHHYSLPLVILPIGVFVLGLLVVLTTKRLFMTPTHEA
;
A
#
# COMPACT_ATOMS: atom_id res chain seq x y z
N MET A 1 -0.06 -28.69 24.04
CA MET A 1 0.57 -29.20 22.80
C MET A 1 0.01 -28.52 21.54
N SER A 2 -1.22 -28.00 21.59
CA SER A 2 -1.82 -27.08 20.61
C SER A 2 -1.12 -25.71 20.55
N ASP A 3 -0.65 -25.16 21.66
CA ASP A 3 -0.14 -23.78 21.72
C ASP A 3 1.22 -23.58 20.99
N LEU A 4 2.03 -24.64 20.85
CA LEU A 4 3.29 -24.60 20.11
C LEU A 4 3.11 -24.67 18.58
N VAL A 5 1.99 -25.24 18.11
CA VAL A 5 1.64 -25.31 16.68
C VAL A 5 0.99 -24.00 16.22
N PHE A 6 0.16 -23.38 17.07
CA PHE A 6 -0.42 -22.05 16.77
C PHE A 6 0.62 -20.93 16.80
N GLY A 7 1.67 -21.07 17.62
CA GLY A 7 2.82 -20.15 17.63
C GLY A 7 3.68 -20.23 16.35
N SER A 8 3.84 -21.42 15.77
CA SER A 8 4.65 -21.59 14.56
C SER A 8 3.87 -21.27 13.27
N ALA A 9 2.58 -21.63 13.18
CA ALA A 9 1.75 -21.36 12.01
C ALA A 9 1.50 -19.85 11.78
N SER A 10 1.24 -19.10 12.85
CA SER A 10 1.10 -17.64 12.79
C SER A 10 2.41 -16.98 12.35
N GLY A 11 3.53 -17.58 12.75
CA GLY A 11 4.87 -17.17 12.36
C GLY A 11 5.22 -17.31 10.88
N TYR A 12 4.95 -18.48 10.31
CA TYR A 12 5.12 -18.70 8.88
C TYR A 12 4.22 -17.79 8.04
N LEU A 13 3.00 -17.50 8.51
CA LEU A 13 2.09 -16.58 7.83
C LEU A 13 2.63 -15.14 7.81
N ALA A 14 3.18 -14.68 8.94
CA ALA A 14 3.83 -13.39 9.05
C ALA A 14 5.02 -13.25 8.11
N LEU A 15 5.89 -14.26 8.10
CA LEU A 15 7.05 -14.34 7.22
C LEU A 15 6.63 -14.33 5.75
N TYR A 16 5.68 -15.15 5.38
CA TYR A 16 5.16 -15.21 4.01
C TYR A 16 4.58 -13.85 3.58
N ALA A 17 3.73 -13.25 4.41
CA ALA A 17 3.15 -11.94 4.14
C ALA A 17 4.24 -10.87 3.96
N ARG A 18 5.24 -10.85 4.85
CA ARG A 18 6.39 -9.94 4.79
C ARG A 18 7.17 -10.08 3.49
N LEU A 19 7.49 -11.31 3.09
CA LEU A 19 8.25 -11.58 1.87
C LEU A 19 7.46 -11.19 0.62
N VAL A 20 6.17 -11.53 0.56
CA VAL A 20 5.32 -11.18 -0.59
C VAL A 20 5.17 -9.67 -0.70
N VAL A 21 4.85 -8.97 0.39
CA VAL A 21 4.71 -7.51 0.41
C VAL A 21 6.03 -6.84 0.07
N GLY A 22 7.13 -7.27 0.69
CA GLY A 22 8.47 -6.72 0.47
C GLY A 22 8.93 -6.87 -0.98
N ALA A 23 8.79 -8.07 -1.55
CA ALA A 23 9.11 -8.33 -2.95
C ALA A 23 8.24 -7.50 -3.90
N THR A 24 6.95 -7.38 -3.60
CA THR A 24 6.00 -6.59 -4.40
C THR A 24 6.38 -5.12 -4.41
N LEU A 25 6.64 -4.52 -3.24
CA LEU A 25 7.05 -3.12 -3.11
C LEU A 25 8.38 -2.86 -3.79
N LEU A 26 9.38 -3.72 -3.57
CA LEU A 26 10.70 -3.56 -4.18
C LEU A 26 10.62 -3.68 -5.71
N PHE A 27 9.93 -4.68 -6.22
CA PHE A 27 9.73 -4.85 -7.66
C PHE A 27 8.99 -3.67 -8.26
N ALA A 28 7.91 -3.21 -7.62
CA ALA A 28 7.12 -2.07 -8.08
C ALA A 28 7.95 -0.77 -8.09
N GLY A 29 8.77 -0.55 -7.05
CA GLY A 29 9.65 0.61 -6.95
C GLY A 29 10.75 0.60 -8.01
N LEU A 30 11.44 -0.53 -8.20
CA LEU A 30 12.47 -0.68 -9.23
C LEU A 30 11.92 -0.56 -10.66
N ALA A 31 10.70 -1.05 -10.90
CA ALA A 31 10.06 -0.93 -12.20
C ALA A 31 9.68 0.53 -12.51
N LYS A 32 9.28 1.31 -11.49
CA LYS A 32 8.97 2.74 -11.64
C LYS A 32 10.21 3.63 -11.67
N SER A 33 11.28 3.27 -10.97
CA SER A 33 12.50 4.09 -10.89
C SER A 33 13.16 4.30 -12.25
N LYS A 34 13.07 3.32 -13.14
CA LYS A 34 13.56 3.40 -14.53
C LYS A 34 12.79 4.44 -15.37
N HIS A 35 11.52 4.69 -15.02
CA HIS A 35 10.61 5.54 -15.79
C HIS A 35 9.76 6.43 -14.87
N ILE A 36 10.43 7.18 -13.98
CA ILE A 36 9.75 8.06 -13.01
C ILE A 36 8.87 9.11 -13.71
N GLY A 37 9.29 9.59 -14.89
CA GLY A 37 8.51 10.53 -15.70
C GLY A 37 7.14 9.99 -16.09
N ASP A 38 7.08 8.75 -16.58
CA ASP A 38 5.83 8.10 -16.97
C ASP A 38 4.91 7.88 -15.76
N PHE A 39 5.48 7.56 -14.61
CA PHE A 39 4.71 7.44 -13.36
C PHE A 39 4.17 8.80 -12.89
N ALA A 40 4.95 9.88 -13.02
CA ALA A 40 4.47 11.23 -12.72
C ALA A 40 3.31 11.65 -13.62
N ILE A 41 3.32 11.28 -14.91
CA ILE A 41 2.19 11.50 -15.82
C ILE A 41 0.97 10.72 -15.35
N THR A 42 1.10 9.45 -14.95
CA THR A 42 -0.01 8.68 -14.36
C THR A 42 -0.60 9.36 -13.12
N ILE A 43 0.22 9.93 -12.24
CA ILE A 43 -0.25 10.69 -11.06
C ILE A 43 -1.05 11.93 -11.49
N GLN A 44 -0.64 12.62 -12.56
CA GLN A 44 -1.37 13.75 -13.11
C GLN A 44 -2.73 13.33 -13.70
N GLU A 45 -2.75 12.21 -14.44
CA GLU A 45 -3.96 11.65 -15.03
C GLU A 45 -5.01 11.25 -13.98
N PHE A 46 -4.57 10.85 -12.78
CA PHE A 46 -5.48 10.60 -11.66
C PHE A 46 -6.21 11.86 -11.16
N ARG A 47 -5.75 13.06 -11.50
CA ARG A 47 -6.35 14.35 -11.12
C ARG A 47 -6.65 14.46 -9.62
N VAL A 48 -5.79 13.87 -8.78
CA VAL A 48 -5.87 13.95 -7.31
C VAL A 48 -4.93 15.02 -6.76
N LEU A 49 -3.81 15.27 -7.44
CA LEU A 49 -2.77 16.22 -7.02
C LEU A 49 -2.55 17.30 -8.10
N PRO A 50 -2.18 18.54 -7.74
CA PRO A 50 -1.79 19.55 -8.71
C PRO A 50 -0.54 19.12 -9.51
N ILE A 51 -0.49 19.47 -10.80
CA ILE A 51 0.59 19.09 -11.73
C ILE A 51 1.99 19.36 -11.16
N ARG A 52 2.19 20.52 -10.52
CA ARG A 52 3.47 20.95 -9.91
C ARG A 52 4.01 19.99 -8.84
N PHE A 53 3.14 19.18 -8.22
CA PHE A 53 3.53 18.23 -7.17
C PHE A 53 3.67 16.79 -7.68
N ALA A 54 3.18 16.46 -8.87
CA ALA A 54 3.15 15.10 -9.36
C ALA A 54 4.55 14.46 -9.49
N GLY A 55 5.54 15.23 -9.98
CA GLY A 55 6.92 14.75 -10.09
C GLY A 55 7.57 14.45 -8.72
N ARG A 56 7.34 15.33 -7.73
CA ARG A 56 7.84 15.11 -6.35
C ARG A 56 7.16 13.93 -5.70
N ALA A 57 5.83 13.82 -5.85
CA ALA A 57 5.07 12.70 -5.33
C ALA A 57 5.53 11.37 -5.95
N ALA A 58 5.78 11.33 -7.27
CA ALA A 58 6.32 10.16 -7.95
C ALA A 58 7.66 9.71 -7.34
N ALA A 59 8.61 10.64 -7.17
CA ALA A 59 9.92 10.33 -6.61
C ALA A 59 9.82 9.81 -5.16
N ILE A 60 8.99 10.44 -4.32
CA ILE A 60 8.78 10.02 -2.92
C ILE A 60 8.15 8.63 -2.84
N ILE A 61 7.12 8.37 -3.66
CA ILE A 61 6.46 7.05 -3.70
C ILE A 61 7.46 5.96 -4.13
N VAL A 62 8.25 6.21 -5.19
CA VAL A 62 9.23 5.24 -5.67
C VAL A 62 10.31 4.97 -4.62
N ALA A 63 10.82 6.01 -3.97
CA ALA A 63 11.81 5.87 -2.91
C ALA A 63 11.26 5.05 -1.72
N THR A 64 10.04 5.35 -1.28
CA THR A 64 9.40 4.63 -0.17
C THR A 64 9.09 3.17 -0.52
N GLU A 65 8.66 2.87 -1.75
CA GLU A 65 8.47 1.49 -2.22
C GLU A 65 9.76 0.67 -2.15
N ILE A 66 10.88 1.23 -2.63
CA ILE A 66 12.17 0.53 -2.61
C ILE A 66 12.66 0.35 -1.17
N VAL A 67 12.65 1.42 -0.37
CA VAL A 67 13.14 1.39 1.02
C VAL A 67 12.33 0.40 1.86
N PHE A 68 11.00 0.49 1.87
CA PHE A 68 10.16 -0.42 2.65
C PHE A 68 10.20 -1.85 2.09
N GLY A 69 10.31 -2.02 0.77
CA GLY A 69 10.52 -3.32 0.15
C GLY A 69 11.79 -4.02 0.63
N CYS A 70 12.92 -3.31 0.61
CA CYS A 70 14.19 -3.81 1.13
C CYS A 70 14.14 -4.13 2.63
N LEU A 71 13.59 -3.21 3.44
CA LEU A 71 13.45 -3.40 4.88
C LEU A 71 12.63 -4.65 5.24
N LEU A 72 11.49 -4.86 4.55
CA LEU A 72 10.67 -6.06 4.75
C LEU A 72 11.38 -7.34 4.31
N LEU A 73 12.12 -7.33 3.19
CA LEU A 73 12.84 -8.52 2.74
C LEU A 73 13.99 -8.89 3.69
N LEU A 74 14.76 -7.89 4.11
CA LEU A 74 15.85 -8.06 5.07
C LEU A 74 15.35 -8.38 6.48
N GLY A 75 14.09 -8.10 6.78
CA GLY A 75 13.54 -8.29 8.12
C GLY A 75 14.05 -7.25 9.12
N LEU A 76 14.31 -6.03 8.65
CA LEU A 76 14.78 -4.89 9.44
C LEU A 76 13.69 -3.81 9.51
N PHE A 77 13.43 -3.23 10.67
CA PHE A 77 12.34 -2.28 10.92
C PHE A 77 11.00 -2.76 10.34
N THR A 78 10.72 -4.05 10.49
CA THR A 78 9.62 -4.75 9.81
C THR A 78 8.26 -4.13 10.07
N GLN A 79 7.98 -3.72 11.31
CA GLN A 79 6.74 -3.04 11.68
C GLN A 79 6.58 -1.70 10.95
N LEU A 80 7.62 -0.86 10.95
CA LEU A 80 7.59 0.44 10.29
C LEU A 80 7.42 0.29 8.77
N ALA A 81 8.13 -0.66 8.17
CA ALA A 81 8.05 -0.93 6.75
C ALA A 81 6.68 -1.52 6.35
N ALA A 82 6.08 -2.37 7.19
CA ALA A 82 4.73 -2.91 6.96
C ALA A 82 3.65 -1.80 7.06
N ILE A 83 3.78 -0.86 8.00
CA ILE A 83 2.91 0.33 8.10
C ILE A 83 3.07 1.20 6.85
N GLY A 84 4.31 1.47 6.44
CA GLY A 84 4.60 2.21 5.22
C GLY A 84 3.98 1.58 3.98
N GLY A 85 4.11 0.26 3.84
CA GLY A 85 3.44 -0.53 2.80
C GLY A 85 1.91 -0.43 2.86
N ALA A 86 1.32 -0.58 4.05
CA ALA A 86 -0.12 -0.45 4.25
C ALA A 86 -0.64 0.95 3.84
N LEU A 87 0.08 2.01 4.20
CA LEU A 87 -0.24 3.39 3.80
C LEU A 87 -0.16 3.56 2.28
N LEU A 88 0.89 3.05 1.64
CA LEU A 88 1.04 3.13 0.18
C LEU A 88 -0.10 2.40 -0.54
N PHE A 89 -0.41 1.15 -0.14
CA PHE A 89 -1.51 0.40 -0.75
C PHE A 89 -2.87 1.05 -0.48
N THR A 90 -3.06 1.64 0.70
CA THR A 90 -4.27 2.41 1.04
C THR A 90 -4.45 3.59 0.11
N ILE A 91 -3.44 4.46 -0.01
CA ILE A 91 -3.46 5.64 -0.87
C ILE A 91 -3.72 5.23 -2.32
N LEU A 92 -3.03 4.19 -2.80
CA LEU A 92 -3.20 3.68 -4.17
C LEU A 92 -4.62 3.13 -4.40
N THR A 93 -5.17 2.41 -3.43
CA THR A 93 -6.54 1.87 -3.50
C THR A 93 -7.57 2.98 -3.57
N ILE A 94 -7.43 4.02 -2.74
CA ILE A 94 -8.30 5.20 -2.77
C ILE A 94 -8.20 5.90 -4.12
N ALA A 95 -6.98 6.18 -4.61
CA ALA A 95 -6.77 6.87 -5.88
C ALA A 95 -7.41 6.14 -7.07
N ILE A 96 -7.27 4.81 -7.11
CA ILE A 96 -7.91 3.96 -8.12
C ILE A 96 -9.44 3.97 -7.95
N GLY A 97 -9.93 3.84 -6.72
CA GLY A 97 -11.36 3.85 -6.41
C GLY A 97 -12.05 5.16 -6.82
N VAL A 98 -11.41 6.31 -6.55
CA VAL A 98 -11.89 7.64 -6.98
C VAL A 98 -11.98 7.70 -8.51
N ASN A 99 -10.95 7.24 -9.23
CA ASN A 99 -10.94 7.29 -10.69
C ASN A 99 -11.96 6.34 -11.32
N LEU A 100 -12.16 5.17 -10.71
CA LEU A 100 -13.19 4.22 -11.15
C LEU A 100 -14.61 4.78 -10.92
N ALA A 101 -14.84 5.46 -9.79
CA ALA A 101 -16.11 6.15 -9.51
C ALA A 101 -16.38 7.33 -10.45
N ARG A 102 -15.33 7.96 -10.99
CA ARG A 102 -15.42 9.03 -12.01
C ARG A 102 -15.54 8.52 -13.44
N HIS A 103 -15.60 7.19 -13.66
CA HIS A 103 -15.50 6.57 -14.98
C HIS A 103 -14.28 7.04 -15.79
N ASN A 104 -13.21 7.46 -15.11
CA ASN A 104 -12.01 7.97 -15.75
C ASN A 104 -11.16 6.80 -16.22
N VAL A 105 -10.97 6.65 -17.53
CA VAL A 105 -10.23 5.53 -18.12
C VAL A 105 -8.72 5.80 -18.03
N VAL A 106 -8.15 5.61 -16.84
CA VAL A 106 -6.71 5.78 -16.59
C VAL A 106 -6.00 4.44 -16.70
N ARG A 107 -4.80 4.44 -17.29
CA ARG A 107 -3.91 3.27 -17.26
C ARG A 107 -3.01 3.34 -16.02
N CYS A 108 -3.15 2.39 -15.10
CA CYS A 108 -2.30 2.30 -13.93
C CYS A 108 -1.00 1.57 -14.30
N ASN A 109 0.11 2.30 -14.23
CA ASN A 109 1.47 1.79 -14.40
C ASN A 109 2.09 1.46 -13.02
N CYS A 110 1.26 1.01 -12.07
CA CYS A 110 1.65 0.86 -10.68
C CYS A 110 2.70 -0.24 -10.46
N PHE A 111 3.00 -1.05 -11.48
CA PHE A 111 4.08 -2.05 -11.51
C PHE A 111 5.12 -1.75 -12.61
N GLY A 112 5.22 -0.48 -13.02
CA GLY A 112 6.04 -0.04 -14.15
C GLY A 112 5.27 0.02 -15.48
N PRO A 113 5.90 0.57 -16.53
CA PRO A 113 5.25 0.83 -17.82
C PRO A 113 4.85 -0.45 -18.56
N TYR A 114 5.57 -1.57 -18.36
CA TYR A 114 5.29 -2.86 -19.00
C TYR A 114 4.06 -3.57 -18.44
N PHE A 115 3.59 -3.18 -17.24
CA PHE A 115 2.40 -3.74 -16.59
C PHE A 115 1.23 -2.74 -16.61
N SER A 116 1.20 -1.86 -17.61
CA SER A 116 0.13 -0.90 -17.83
C SER A 116 -1.19 -1.63 -18.04
N GLN A 117 -2.11 -1.49 -17.08
CA GLN A 117 -3.45 -2.06 -17.18
C GLN A 117 -4.50 -0.96 -16.98
N ARG A 118 -5.62 -1.07 -17.70
CA ARG A 118 -6.80 -0.23 -17.42
C ARG A 118 -7.27 -0.53 -16.00
N ILE A 119 -7.50 0.53 -15.23
CA ILE A 119 -8.01 0.37 -13.86
C ILE A 119 -9.34 -0.38 -13.88
N ASN A 120 -9.44 -1.42 -13.05
CA ASN A 120 -10.66 -2.21 -12.89
C ASN A 120 -10.83 -2.68 -11.43
N ALA A 121 -11.94 -3.35 -11.13
CA ALA A 121 -12.19 -3.90 -9.81
C ALA A 121 -11.13 -4.93 -9.35
N ARG A 122 -10.50 -5.65 -10.29
CA ARG A 122 -9.40 -6.58 -9.98
C ARG A 122 -8.15 -5.84 -9.49
N THR A 123 -7.87 -4.65 -10.00
CA THR A 123 -6.76 -3.81 -9.51
C THR A 123 -6.97 -3.41 -8.06
N VAL A 124 -8.21 -3.04 -7.70
CA VAL A 124 -8.61 -2.71 -6.32
C VAL A 124 -8.48 -3.94 -5.43
N MET A 125 -9.00 -5.09 -5.85
CA MET A 125 -8.92 -6.35 -5.11
C MET A 125 -7.46 -6.75 -4.82
N ARG A 126 -6.58 -6.68 -5.82
CA ARG A 126 -5.15 -6.98 -5.63
C ARG A 126 -4.53 -6.08 -4.56
N ASN A 127 -4.80 -4.78 -4.59
CA ASN A 127 -4.26 -3.86 -3.59
C ASN A 127 -4.85 -4.12 -2.20
N LEU A 128 -6.13 -4.49 -2.10
CA LEU A 128 -6.75 -4.88 -0.83
C LEU A 128 -6.13 -6.16 -0.25
N VAL A 129 -5.79 -7.14 -1.09
CA VAL A 129 -5.06 -8.35 -0.65
C VAL A 129 -3.68 -7.98 -0.12
N LEU A 130 -2.93 -7.14 -0.84
CA LEU A 130 -1.61 -6.67 -0.39
C LEU A 130 -1.70 -5.86 0.91
N LEU A 131 -2.72 -5.00 1.05
CA LEU A 131 -3.02 -4.30 2.29
C LEU A 131 -3.33 -5.27 3.44
N GLY A 132 -4.14 -6.29 3.17
CA GLY A 132 -4.42 -7.36 4.13
C GLY A 132 -3.17 -8.10 4.59
N LEU A 133 -2.23 -8.36 3.67
CA LEU A 133 -0.93 -8.96 4.00
C LEU A 133 -0.05 -8.02 4.85
N CYS A 134 -0.08 -6.70 4.61
CA CYS A 134 0.59 -5.75 5.50
C CYS A 134 -0.02 -5.79 6.92
N VAL A 135 -1.35 -5.84 7.02
CA VAL A 135 -2.05 -5.92 8.30
C VAL A 135 -1.77 -7.26 8.99
N SER A 136 -1.75 -8.38 8.28
CA SER A 136 -1.41 -9.67 8.87
C SER A 136 0.03 -9.70 9.38
N ALA A 137 0.99 -9.10 8.66
CA ALA A 137 2.37 -8.96 9.12
C ALA A 137 2.51 -8.08 10.37
N LEU A 138 1.54 -7.18 10.64
CA LEU A 138 1.50 -6.34 11.83
C LEU A 138 0.81 -7.03 13.02
N LEU A 139 -0.24 -7.82 12.76
CA LEU A 139 -1.02 -8.51 13.81
C LEU A 139 -0.35 -9.80 14.28
N PHE A 140 0.26 -10.53 13.36
CA PHE A 140 0.99 -11.76 13.63
C PHE A 140 2.48 -11.40 13.56
N PHE A 141 3.03 -10.80 14.62
CA PHE A 141 4.46 -10.49 14.66
C PHE A 141 5.22 -11.70 15.16
N ASP A 142 6.12 -12.21 14.33
CA ASP A 142 6.93 -13.36 14.68
C ASP A 142 8.38 -12.94 14.86
N GLY A 143 8.76 -12.76 16.12
CA GLY A 143 10.11 -12.38 16.52
C GLY A 143 11.16 -13.46 16.19
N ALA A 144 10.82 -14.62 15.64
CA ALA A 144 11.81 -15.66 15.34
C ALA A 144 12.57 -15.46 14.01
N PHE A 145 11.96 -14.82 13.00
CA PHE A 145 12.50 -14.75 11.62
C PHE A 145 12.78 -13.33 11.10
N ALA A 146 12.79 -12.33 11.99
CA ALA A 146 13.19 -10.96 11.67
C ALA A 146 14.58 -10.68 12.26
N LEU A 147 15.47 -10.06 11.47
CA LEU A 147 16.75 -9.56 11.97
C LEU A 147 16.55 -8.56 13.13
N ASP A 148 15.38 -7.90 13.18
CA ASP A 148 14.94 -7.07 14.31
C ASP A 148 15.07 -7.77 15.68
N SER A 149 14.89 -9.09 15.72
CA SER A 149 14.98 -9.88 16.94
C SER A 149 16.41 -10.24 17.32
N MET A 150 17.29 -10.43 16.32
CA MET A 150 18.73 -10.64 16.57
C MET A 150 19.44 -9.35 17.02
N ILE A 151 18.94 -8.18 16.60
CA ILE A 151 19.53 -6.87 16.91
C ILE A 151 18.90 -6.25 18.19
N GLY A 152 17.89 -6.89 18.80
CA GLY A 152 17.28 -6.39 20.04
C GLY A 152 16.44 -5.11 19.86
N ILE A 153 16.00 -4.80 18.64
CA ILE A 153 15.15 -3.63 18.33
C ILE A 153 13.69 -3.86 18.83
N SER A 154 13.42 -5.04 19.38
CA SER A 154 12.08 -5.57 19.71
C SER A 154 11.28 -4.78 20.76
N SER A 155 11.86 -3.87 21.53
CA SER A 155 11.22 -3.36 22.77
C SER A 155 10.63 -1.94 22.68
N THR A 156 11.02 -1.10 21.71
CA THR A 156 10.68 0.34 21.74
C THR A 156 9.45 0.73 20.92
N VAL A 157 8.98 -0.11 19.99
CA VAL A 157 7.78 0.19 19.15
C VAL A 157 6.49 -0.44 19.71
N HIS A 158 6.61 -1.41 20.64
CA HIS A 158 5.47 -2.14 21.21
C HIS A 158 4.48 -1.24 21.99
N HIS A 159 4.91 -0.07 22.48
CA HIS A 159 4.05 0.91 23.14
C HIS A 159 3.36 1.92 22.21
N TYR A 160 3.78 2.01 20.93
CA TYR A 160 3.21 2.92 19.92
C TYR A 160 2.53 2.19 18.74
N SER A 161 2.42 0.86 18.80
CA SER A 161 1.90 0.00 17.73
C SER A 161 0.41 0.23 17.41
N LEU A 162 -0.46 0.44 18.41
CA LEU A 162 -1.88 0.74 18.18
C LEU A 162 -2.12 2.07 17.45
N PRO A 163 -1.60 3.23 17.90
CA PRO A 163 -1.85 4.50 17.22
C PRO A 163 -1.26 4.54 15.80
N LEU A 164 -0.13 3.85 15.55
CA LEU A 164 0.45 3.77 14.20
C LEU A 164 -0.32 2.87 13.23
N VAL A 165 -0.99 1.82 13.72
CA VAL A 165 -1.89 0.98 12.90
C VAL A 165 -3.23 1.67 12.61
N ILE A 166 -3.70 2.53 13.53
CA ILE A 166 -4.92 3.33 13.34
C ILE A 166 -4.74 4.37 12.23
N LEU A 167 -3.52 4.89 12.02
CA LEU A 167 -3.24 5.89 10.98
C LEU A 167 -3.61 5.42 9.56
N PRO A 168 -3.12 4.27 9.02
CA PRO A 168 -3.54 3.79 7.71
C PRO A 168 -5.02 3.47 7.64
N ILE A 169 -5.62 2.94 8.71
CA ILE A 169 -7.06 2.65 8.77
C ILE A 169 -7.88 3.95 8.69
N GLY A 170 -7.49 4.99 9.43
CA GLY A 170 -8.14 6.30 9.41
C GLY A 170 -8.01 6.99 8.05
N VAL A 171 -6.82 6.94 7.42
CA VAL A 171 -6.60 7.44 6.05
C VAL A 171 -7.46 6.65 5.04
N PHE A 172 -7.57 5.32 5.21
CA PHE A 172 -8.42 4.47 4.37
C PHE A 172 -9.90 4.86 4.48
N VAL A 173 -10.42 4.98 5.71
CA VAL A 173 -11.82 5.36 5.97
C VAL A 173 -12.11 6.76 5.42
N LEU A 174 -11.24 7.74 5.68
CA LEU A 174 -11.39 9.09 5.15
C LEU A 174 -11.40 9.10 3.62
N GLY A 175 -10.47 8.37 2.99
CA GLY A 175 -10.42 8.22 1.54
C GLY A 175 -11.66 7.56 0.97
N LEU A 176 -12.18 6.52 1.62
CA LEU A 176 -13.44 5.87 1.25
C LEU A 176 -14.62 6.84 1.35
N LEU A 177 -14.72 7.62 2.42
CA LEU A 177 -15.76 8.64 2.57
C LEU A 177 -15.68 9.69 1.45
N VAL A 178 -14.49 10.16 1.08
CA VAL A 178 -14.28 11.08 -0.05
C VAL A 178 -14.73 10.45 -1.38
N VAL A 179 -14.45 9.15 -1.60
CA VAL A 179 -14.93 8.42 -2.78
C VAL A 179 -16.47 8.35 -2.78
N LEU A 180 -17.08 8.03 -1.63
CA LEU A 180 -18.53 7.90 -1.50
C LEU A 180 -19.25 9.24 -1.65
N THR A 181 -18.69 10.34 -1.13
CA THR A 181 -19.25 11.68 -1.30
C THR A 181 -19.11 12.19 -2.73
N THR A 182 -17.97 11.95 -3.39
CA THR A 182 -17.85 12.25 -4.83
C THR A 182 -18.84 11.45 -5.66
N LYS A 183 -19.05 10.16 -5.37
CA LYS A 183 -20.10 9.36 -6.02
C LYS A 183 -21.51 9.94 -5.82
N ARG A 184 -21.84 10.45 -4.62
CA ARG A 184 -23.12 11.11 -4.34
C ARG A 184 -23.28 12.43 -5.10
N LEU A 185 -22.21 13.22 -5.25
CA LEU A 185 -22.25 14.51 -5.95
C LEU A 185 -22.45 14.37 -7.47
N PHE A 186 -22.01 13.27 -8.07
CA PHE A 186 -22.24 12.98 -9.50
C PHE A 186 -23.52 12.16 -9.77
N MET A 187 -24.27 11.78 -8.74
CA MET A 187 -25.61 11.15 -8.83
C MET A 187 -26.74 12.16 -8.59
N THR A 188 -26.56 13.45 -8.91
CA THR A 188 -27.71 14.31 -9.17
C THR A 188 -28.26 13.92 -10.55
N PRO A 189 -29.50 13.42 -10.65
CA PRO A 189 -30.09 13.11 -11.95
C PRO A 189 -30.15 14.41 -12.73
N THR A 190 -29.43 14.48 -13.86
CA THR A 190 -29.79 15.40 -14.93
C THR A 190 -31.13 14.93 -15.46
N HIS A 191 -32.21 15.34 -14.80
CA HIS A 191 -33.55 15.24 -15.38
C HIS A 191 -33.54 16.10 -16.64
N GLU A 192 -33.79 15.40 -17.73
CA GLU A 192 -33.97 15.85 -19.10
C GLU A 192 -34.89 17.08 -19.15
N ALA A 193 -34.47 18.08 -19.93
CA ALA A 193 -35.30 19.17 -20.42
C ALA A 193 -35.85 18.82 -21.80
#